data_AF-A0A5M7C909-F1
#
_entry.id   AF-A0A5M7C909-F1
#
_cell.length_a   1.000
_cell.length_b   1.000
_cell.length_c   1.000
_cell.angle_alpha   90.00
_cell.angle_beta   90.00
_cell.angle_gamma   90.00
#
_symmetry.space_group_name_H-M   'P 1'
#
loop_
_entity.id
_entity.type
_entity.pdbx_description
1 polymer ?
#
loop_
_entity_poly.entity_id
_entity_poly.type
_entity_poly.pdbx_seq_one_letter_code
_entity_poly.pdbx_strand_id
1 'polypeptide(L)'
;MEEVGRLVRQLAEASPVEVVDPGPKASDVGDEQARRLRALSRFRAALDAEERVAEAALRQTAEAAEESVWLGASLADLSAVTGRTRQAARKRWPELGDVYRRRKWLGNHVEDITHMAGLLASRADDLVPTWGHGTFMRLIRELREGIQRCEADFAADAQGGEHPAARWRALDDLVNVTLRGAVEAAGEPQTPEADFALHGAKGVLGYYDHATASEDA
;
A
#
# COMPACT_ATOMS: atom_id res chain seq x y z
N MET A 1 -0.09 27.09 -13.72
CA MET A 1 -1.03 27.76 -12.80
C MET A 1 -2.42 27.94 -13.40
N GLU A 2 -2.54 28.45 -14.63
CA GLU A 2 -3.84 28.67 -15.28
C GLU A 2 -4.65 27.37 -15.50
N GLU A 3 -3.97 26.30 -15.87
CA GLU A 3 -4.57 24.97 -16.04
C GLU A 3 -5.08 24.37 -14.71
N VAL A 4 -4.30 24.49 -13.63
CA VAL A 4 -4.72 24.06 -12.28
C VAL A 4 -5.94 24.87 -11.83
N GLY A 5 -5.93 26.19 -12.05
CA GLY A 5 -7.09 27.04 -11.75
C GLY A 5 -8.32 26.73 -12.61
N ARG A 6 -8.15 26.13 -13.80
CA ARG A 6 -9.25 25.61 -14.62
C ARG A 6 -9.81 24.31 -14.03
N LEU A 7 -8.94 23.37 -13.65
CA LEU A 7 -9.33 22.09 -13.06
C LEU A 7 -10.07 22.27 -11.73
N VAL A 8 -9.59 23.16 -10.85
CA VAL A 8 -10.25 23.47 -9.57
C VAL A 8 -11.66 24.04 -9.79
N ARG A 9 -11.84 24.91 -10.79
CA ARG A 9 -13.16 25.43 -11.16
C ARG A 9 -14.10 24.34 -11.67
N GLN A 10 -13.61 23.46 -12.54
CA GLN A 10 -14.40 22.32 -13.03
C GLN A 10 -14.81 21.38 -11.90
N LEU A 11 -13.93 21.14 -10.93
CA LEU A 11 -14.24 20.32 -9.75
C LEU A 11 -15.32 20.97 -8.88
N ALA A 12 -15.24 22.27 -8.65
CA ALA A 12 -16.25 23.02 -7.91
C ALA A 12 -17.61 23.03 -8.63
N GLU A 13 -17.62 23.17 -9.96
CA GLU A 13 -18.84 23.16 -10.76
C GLU A 13 -19.50 21.77 -10.81
N ALA A 14 -18.72 20.70 -10.71
CA ALA A 14 -19.21 19.31 -10.71
C ALA A 14 -19.87 18.88 -9.39
N SER A 15 -19.73 19.66 -8.30
CA SER A 15 -20.28 19.34 -6.98
C SER A 15 -21.20 20.46 -6.50
N PRO A 16 -22.51 20.46 -6.86
CA PRO A 16 -23.43 21.48 -6.39
C PRO A 16 -23.58 21.37 -4.86
N VAL A 17 -23.25 22.46 -4.15
CA VAL A 17 -23.38 22.54 -2.70
C VAL A 17 -24.53 23.48 -2.36
N GLU A 18 -25.51 22.97 -1.62
CA GLU A 18 -26.56 23.80 -1.05
C GLU A 18 -26.00 24.63 0.11
N VAL A 19 -26.30 25.92 0.09
CA VAL A 19 -25.93 26.85 1.16
C VAL A 19 -27.21 27.47 1.72
N VAL A 20 -27.29 27.56 3.05
CA VAL A 20 -28.39 28.22 3.74
C VAL A 20 -28.43 29.69 3.32
N ASP A 21 -29.60 30.16 2.88
CA ASP A 21 -29.78 31.57 2.55
C ASP A 21 -29.62 32.43 3.82
N PRO A 22 -28.64 33.35 3.86
CA PRO A 22 -28.48 34.26 5.00
C PRO A 22 -29.62 35.28 5.13
N GLY A 23 -30.57 35.29 4.21
CA GLY A 23 -31.72 36.19 4.20
C GLY A 23 -31.41 37.56 3.60
N PRO A 24 -32.40 38.46 3.57
CA PRO A 24 -32.25 39.81 3.03
C PRO A 24 -31.38 40.68 3.94
N LYS A 25 -30.67 41.63 3.34
CA LYS A 25 -29.94 42.71 4.03
C LYS A 25 -30.58 44.05 3.69
N ALA A 26 -30.46 45.01 4.61
CA ALA A 26 -31.02 46.36 4.45
C ALA A 26 -30.48 47.11 3.22
N SER A 27 -29.32 46.70 2.69
CA SER A 27 -28.68 47.27 1.51
C SER A 27 -29.06 46.58 0.20
N ASP A 28 -29.85 45.50 0.22
CA ASP A 28 -30.14 44.73 -0.98
C ASP A 28 -31.02 45.53 -1.95
N VAL A 29 -30.57 45.66 -3.20
CA VAL A 29 -31.33 46.31 -4.27
C VAL A 29 -31.68 45.30 -5.36
N GLY A 30 -32.99 45.11 -5.61
CA GLY A 30 -33.46 44.22 -6.67
C GLY A 30 -33.18 42.73 -6.39
N ASP A 31 -32.42 42.06 -7.26
CA ASP A 31 -32.14 40.61 -7.20
C ASP A 31 -30.86 40.27 -6.40
N GLU A 32 -30.35 41.22 -5.63
CA GLU A 32 -29.04 41.12 -4.97
C GLU A 32 -28.95 39.98 -3.95
N GLN A 33 -30.02 39.71 -3.20
CA GLN A 33 -30.09 38.55 -2.30
C GLN A 33 -29.87 37.23 -3.08
N ALA A 34 -30.55 37.06 -4.21
CA ALA A 34 -30.43 35.85 -5.03
C ALA A 34 -29.03 35.74 -5.67
N ARG A 35 -28.44 36.86 -6.10
CA ARG A 35 -27.04 36.89 -6.58
C ARG A 35 -26.05 36.53 -5.48
N ARG A 36 -26.24 37.06 -4.26
CA ARG A 36 -25.44 36.73 -3.08
C ARG A 36 -25.53 35.24 -2.76
N LEU A 37 -26.74 34.66 -2.73
CA LEU A 37 -26.92 33.22 -2.49
C LEU A 37 -26.17 32.37 -3.54
N ARG A 38 -26.28 32.71 -4.83
CA ARG A 38 -25.51 32.04 -5.90
C ARG A 38 -24.00 32.22 -5.74
N ALA A 39 -23.53 33.39 -5.30
CA ALA A 39 -22.12 33.63 -5.04
C ALA A 39 -21.61 32.81 -3.85
N LEU A 40 -22.38 32.73 -2.76
CA LEU A 40 -22.07 31.93 -1.59
C LEU A 40 -22.06 30.43 -1.90
N SER A 41 -22.99 29.95 -2.73
CA SER A 41 -23.03 28.56 -3.19
C SER A 41 -21.77 28.22 -4.01
N ARG A 42 -21.37 29.09 -4.93
CA ARG A 42 -20.10 28.95 -5.68
C ARG A 42 -18.87 29.00 -4.78
N PHE A 43 -18.87 29.88 -3.77
CA PHE A 43 -17.78 29.96 -2.80
C PHE A 43 -17.66 28.69 -1.96
N ARG A 44 -18.78 28.14 -1.49
CA ARG A 44 -18.79 26.88 -0.76
C ARG A 44 -18.29 25.71 -1.62
N ALA A 45 -18.75 25.62 -2.87
CA ALA A 45 -18.25 24.61 -3.81
C ALA A 45 -16.74 24.75 -4.08
N ALA A 46 -16.21 25.98 -4.11
CA ALA A 46 -14.78 26.23 -4.24
C ALA A 46 -13.98 25.76 -3.00
N LEU A 47 -14.51 25.94 -1.80
CA LEU A 47 -13.89 25.41 -0.56
C LEU A 47 -13.87 23.88 -0.55
N ASP A 48 -14.97 23.23 -0.95
CA ASP A 48 -15.02 21.76 -1.04
C ASP A 48 -14.04 21.24 -2.10
N ALA A 49 -13.87 21.95 -3.21
CA ALA A 49 -12.87 21.63 -4.23
C ALA A 49 -11.43 21.82 -3.72
N GLU A 50 -11.17 22.88 -2.96
CA GLU A 50 -9.87 23.11 -2.31
C GLU A 50 -9.50 21.96 -1.38
N GLU A 51 -10.42 21.54 -0.51
CA GLU A 51 -10.22 20.42 0.42
C GLU A 51 -9.91 19.12 -0.33
N ARG A 52 -10.70 18.77 -1.35
CA ARG A 52 -10.46 17.57 -2.17
C ARG A 52 -9.13 17.59 -2.90
N VAL A 53 -8.74 18.73 -3.45
CA VAL A 53 -7.44 18.89 -4.13
C VAL A 53 -6.30 18.76 -3.13
N ALA A 54 -6.43 19.34 -1.93
CA ALA A 54 -5.44 19.19 -0.88
C ALA A 54 -5.30 17.72 -0.43
N GLU A 55 -6.40 17.02 -0.21
CA GLU A 55 -6.40 15.59 0.12
C GLU A 55 -5.76 14.74 -0.99
N ALA A 56 -6.13 14.98 -2.25
CA ALA A 56 -5.57 14.26 -3.40
C ALA A 56 -4.07 14.51 -3.53
N ALA A 57 -3.61 15.75 -3.35
CA ALA A 57 -2.20 16.10 -3.39
C ALA A 57 -1.43 15.44 -2.23
N LEU A 58 -1.98 15.42 -1.02
CA LEU A 58 -1.38 14.73 0.12
C LEU A 58 -1.23 13.23 -0.16
N ARG A 59 -2.31 12.58 -0.63
CA ARG A 59 -2.30 11.15 -1.00
C ARG A 59 -1.27 10.86 -2.09
N GLN A 60 -1.27 11.63 -3.18
CA GLN A 60 -0.31 11.46 -4.28
C GLN A 60 1.14 11.57 -3.80
N THR A 61 1.45 12.54 -2.93
CA THR A 61 2.81 12.67 -2.39
C THR A 61 3.19 11.55 -1.44
N ALA A 62 2.23 10.98 -0.69
CA ALA A 62 2.45 9.82 0.15
C ALA A 62 2.71 8.56 -0.68
N GLU A 63 1.89 8.31 -1.71
CA GLU A 63 2.04 7.18 -2.63
C GLU A 63 3.40 7.21 -3.35
N ALA A 64 3.80 8.38 -3.87
CA ALA A 64 5.10 8.55 -4.53
C ALA A 64 6.29 8.35 -3.57
N ALA A 65 6.16 8.82 -2.32
CA ALA A 65 7.17 8.60 -1.29
C ALA A 65 7.28 7.11 -0.92
N GLU A 66 6.15 6.43 -0.75
CA GLU A 66 6.10 4.99 -0.48
C GLU A 66 6.70 4.17 -1.62
N GLU A 67 6.32 4.46 -2.86
CA GLU A 67 6.88 3.81 -4.05
C GLU A 67 8.40 3.99 -4.10
N SER A 68 8.90 5.19 -3.81
CA SER A 68 10.34 5.44 -3.74
C SER A 68 11.03 4.56 -2.68
N VAL A 69 10.41 4.38 -1.51
CA VAL A 69 10.96 3.53 -0.45
C VAL A 69 10.93 2.06 -0.85
N TRP A 70 9.85 1.59 -1.49
CA TRP A 70 9.80 0.25 -2.09
C TRP A 70 10.90 0.02 -3.14
N LEU A 71 11.34 1.07 -3.82
CA LEU A 71 12.47 1.01 -4.76
C LEU A 71 13.84 1.15 -4.08
N GLY A 72 13.89 1.34 -2.76
CA GLY A 72 15.11 1.36 -1.97
C GLY A 72 15.53 2.74 -1.46
N ALA A 73 14.73 3.79 -1.69
CA ALA A 73 15.01 5.10 -1.12
C ALA A 73 14.94 5.06 0.41
N SER A 74 15.86 5.77 1.06
CA SER A 74 15.87 5.98 2.50
C SER A 74 15.15 7.29 2.88
N LEU A 75 14.88 7.48 4.17
CA LEU A 75 14.40 8.77 4.69
C LEU A 75 15.39 9.92 4.43
N ALA A 76 16.68 9.64 4.26
CA ALA A 76 17.67 10.66 3.91
C ALA A 76 17.52 11.11 2.45
N ASP A 77 17.21 10.19 1.54
CA ASP A 77 16.95 10.53 0.13
C ASP A 77 15.68 11.38 0.01
N LEU A 78 14.63 11.03 0.73
CA LEU A 78 13.40 11.85 0.80
C LEU A 78 13.67 13.24 1.40
N SER A 79 14.56 13.33 2.39
CA SER A 79 14.98 14.60 2.99
C SER A 79 15.70 15.49 1.97
N ALA A 80 16.59 14.90 1.17
CA ALA A 80 17.30 15.60 0.11
C ALA A 80 16.34 16.15 -0.96
N VAL A 81 15.37 15.35 -1.41
CA VAL A 81 14.37 15.77 -2.41
C VAL A 81 13.43 16.86 -1.88
N THR A 82 13.03 16.76 -0.61
CA THR A 82 12.10 17.72 -0.01
C THR A 82 12.78 19.00 0.49
N GLY A 83 14.12 19.03 0.58
CA GLY A 83 14.87 20.11 1.22
C GLY A 83 14.58 20.25 2.72
N ARG A 84 14.05 19.19 3.36
CA ARG A 84 13.68 19.16 4.78
C ARG A 84 14.59 18.19 5.53
N THR A 85 14.53 18.22 6.87
CA THR A 85 15.29 17.28 7.70
C THR A 85 14.65 15.88 7.69
N ARG A 86 15.45 14.86 8.04
CA ARG A 86 14.98 13.48 8.23
C ARG A 86 13.84 13.36 9.22
N GLN A 87 13.88 14.15 10.29
CA GLN A 87 12.81 14.17 11.29
C GLN A 87 11.51 14.74 10.74
N ALA A 88 11.58 15.75 9.86
CA ALA A 88 10.40 16.29 9.20
C ALA A 88 9.78 15.28 8.22
N ALA A 89 10.60 14.54 7.47
CA ALA A 89 10.12 13.45 6.61
C ALA A 89 9.45 12.34 7.44
N ARG A 90 10.07 11.91 8.55
CA ARG A 90 9.50 10.91 9.47
C ARG A 90 8.17 11.37 10.08
N LYS A 91 8.06 12.65 10.45
CA LYS A 91 6.81 13.21 10.99
C LYS A 91 5.71 13.29 9.92
N ARG A 92 6.08 13.59 8.67
CA ARG A 92 5.13 13.69 7.55
C ARG A 92 4.64 12.32 7.10
N TRP A 93 5.51 11.31 7.10
CA TRP A 93 5.19 9.96 6.64
C TRP A 93 5.70 8.91 7.65
N PRO A 94 5.00 8.72 8.79
CA PRO A 94 5.43 7.81 9.84
C PRO A 94 5.51 6.35 9.36
N GLU A 95 4.58 5.93 8.50
CA GLU A 95 4.47 4.56 7.96
C GLU A 95 5.67 4.12 7.10
N LEU A 96 6.46 5.06 6.57
CA LEU A 96 7.60 4.73 5.70
C LEU A 96 8.73 4.01 6.43
N GLY A 97 8.78 4.13 7.77
CA GLY A 97 9.72 3.35 8.56
C GLY A 97 9.49 1.84 8.39
N ASP A 98 8.23 1.43 8.37
CA ASP A 98 7.82 0.04 8.29
C ASP A 98 8.03 -0.50 6.88
N VAL A 99 7.66 0.30 5.87
CA VAL A 99 7.93 -0.02 4.45
C VAL A 99 9.43 -0.20 4.21
N TYR A 100 10.27 0.68 4.77
CA TYR A 100 11.72 0.58 4.64
C TYR A 100 12.28 -0.72 5.25
N ARG A 101 11.82 -1.11 6.45
CA ARG A 101 12.27 -2.35 7.11
C ARG A 101 11.86 -3.59 6.30
N ARG A 102 10.58 -3.65 5.88
CA ARG A 102 10.08 -4.72 5.00
C ARG A 102 10.92 -4.82 3.74
N ARG A 103 11.07 -3.72 3.01
CA ARG A 103 11.83 -3.68 1.76
C ARG A 103 13.29 -4.08 1.94
N LYS A 104 13.94 -3.63 3.01
CA LYS A 104 15.34 -3.98 3.31
C LYS A 104 15.50 -5.48 3.54
N TRP A 105 14.60 -6.10 4.30
CA TRP A 105 14.65 -7.54 4.52
C TRP A 105 14.37 -8.32 3.24
N LEU A 106 13.28 -7.99 2.53
CA LEU A 106 12.89 -8.67 1.28
C LEU A 106 14.02 -8.63 0.24
N GLY A 107 14.73 -7.51 0.14
CA GLY A 107 15.85 -7.34 -0.80
C GLY A 107 17.01 -8.32 -0.63
N ASN A 108 17.15 -8.94 0.55
CA ASN A 108 18.22 -9.87 0.87
C ASN A 108 17.77 -11.33 0.86
N HIS A 109 16.47 -11.62 0.72
CA HIS A 109 15.91 -12.95 0.96
C HIS A 109 14.95 -13.43 -0.15
N VAL A 110 14.97 -12.81 -1.34
CA VAL A 110 14.08 -13.20 -2.45
C VAL A 110 14.17 -14.71 -2.74
N GLU A 111 15.39 -15.24 -2.88
CA GLU A 111 15.63 -16.65 -3.17
C GLU A 111 15.25 -17.56 -2.00
N ASP A 112 15.56 -17.17 -0.76
CA ASP A 112 15.22 -17.95 0.44
C ASP A 112 13.70 -18.07 0.60
N ILE A 113 12.96 -16.98 0.35
CA ILE A 113 11.50 -16.94 0.43
C ILE A 113 10.91 -17.88 -0.62
N THR A 114 11.29 -17.74 -1.89
CA THR A 114 10.71 -18.56 -2.97
C THR A 114 11.07 -20.02 -2.81
N HIS A 115 12.30 -20.33 -2.37
CA HIS A 115 12.74 -21.68 -2.06
C HIS A 115 11.88 -22.32 -0.96
N MET A 116 11.73 -21.64 0.20
CA MET A 116 11.00 -22.21 1.32
C MET A 116 9.49 -22.29 1.07
N ALA A 117 8.91 -21.28 0.42
CA ALA A 117 7.51 -21.31 -0.02
C ALA A 117 7.28 -22.46 -1.03
N GLY A 118 8.22 -22.68 -1.94
CA GLY A 118 8.19 -23.79 -2.90
C GLY A 118 8.26 -25.15 -2.22
N LEU A 119 9.15 -25.32 -1.24
CA LEU A 119 9.21 -26.54 -0.44
C LEU A 119 7.89 -26.83 0.27
N LEU A 120 7.30 -25.84 0.95
CA LEU A 120 5.99 -25.97 1.59
C LEU A 120 4.92 -26.39 0.57
N ALA A 121 4.85 -25.70 -0.57
CA ALA A 121 3.87 -25.98 -1.61
C ALA A 121 4.04 -27.37 -2.25
N SER A 122 5.26 -27.90 -2.31
CA SER A 122 5.56 -29.25 -2.82
C SER A 122 5.13 -30.37 -1.86
N ARG A 123 4.98 -30.05 -0.57
CA ARG A 123 4.58 -30.98 0.51
C ARG A 123 3.14 -30.77 0.97
N ALA A 124 2.34 -30.02 0.20
CA ALA A 124 0.98 -29.67 0.57
C ALA A 124 0.10 -30.89 0.88
N ASP A 125 0.21 -31.97 0.10
CA ASP A 125 -0.63 -33.16 0.29
C ASP A 125 -0.37 -33.85 1.65
N ASP A 126 0.86 -33.75 2.16
CA ASP A 126 1.28 -34.28 3.47
C ASP A 126 0.97 -33.32 4.64
N LEU A 127 0.42 -32.13 4.34
CA LEU A 127 0.12 -31.05 5.28
C LEU A 127 -1.37 -30.68 5.29
N VAL A 128 -2.21 -31.48 4.63
CA VAL A 128 -3.65 -31.22 4.56
C VAL A 128 -4.29 -31.31 5.96
N PRO A 129 -4.97 -30.27 6.44
CA PRO A 129 -5.64 -30.32 7.73
C PRO A 129 -6.93 -31.15 7.68
N THR A 130 -7.29 -31.77 8.81
CA THR A 130 -8.55 -32.52 8.98
C THR A 130 -9.78 -31.65 8.72
N TRP A 131 -9.72 -30.38 9.11
CA TRP A 131 -10.76 -29.37 8.87
C TRP A 131 -10.15 -28.20 8.09
N GLY A 132 -10.88 -27.67 7.09
CA GLY A 132 -10.39 -26.54 6.31
C GLY A 132 -9.55 -26.89 5.08
N HIS A 133 -9.59 -28.14 4.61
CA HIS A 133 -8.93 -28.61 3.38
C HIS A 133 -9.08 -27.61 2.22
N GLY A 134 -10.30 -27.17 1.92
CA GLY A 134 -10.56 -26.26 0.79
C GLY A 134 -9.85 -24.90 0.93
N THR A 135 -9.79 -24.37 2.15
CA THR A 135 -9.07 -23.12 2.44
C THR A 135 -7.56 -23.31 2.29
N PHE A 136 -7.01 -24.38 2.85
CA PHE A 136 -5.59 -24.69 2.74
C PHE A 136 -5.16 -24.89 1.28
N MET A 137 -5.89 -25.70 0.50
CA MET A 137 -5.55 -25.94 -0.91
C MET A 137 -5.70 -24.68 -1.77
N ARG A 138 -6.66 -23.79 -1.45
CA ARG A 138 -6.74 -22.47 -2.08
C ARG A 138 -5.48 -21.64 -1.81
N LEU A 139 -5.04 -21.59 -0.56
CA LEU A 139 -3.82 -20.86 -0.16
C LEU A 139 -2.57 -21.45 -0.81
N ILE A 140 -2.46 -22.78 -0.90
CA ILE A 140 -1.35 -23.44 -1.61
C ILE A 140 -1.34 -23.11 -3.10
N ARG A 141 -2.51 -23.03 -3.74
CA ARG A 141 -2.59 -22.58 -5.14
C ARG A 141 -2.14 -21.13 -5.28
N GLU A 142 -2.64 -20.23 -4.43
CA GLU A 142 -2.22 -18.81 -4.40
C GLU A 142 -0.72 -18.67 -4.14
N LEU A 143 -0.15 -19.52 -3.28
CA LEU A 143 1.27 -19.58 -2.99
C LEU A 143 2.08 -19.99 -4.23
N ARG A 144 1.67 -21.05 -4.93
CA ARG A 144 2.32 -21.51 -6.19
C ARG A 144 2.27 -20.43 -7.27
N GLU A 145 1.12 -19.80 -7.47
CA GLU A 145 0.98 -18.70 -8.42
C GLU A 145 1.84 -17.49 -8.03
N GLY A 146 1.92 -17.17 -6.74
CA GLY A 146 2.75 -16.09 -6.23
C GLY A 146 4.24 -16.33 -6.40
N ILE A 147 4.71 -17.57 -6.17
CA ILE A 147 6.10 -17.97 -6.43
C ILE A 147 6.43 -17.80 -7.91
N GLN A 148 5.59 -18.30 -8.82
CA GLN A 148 5.81 -18.16 -10.27
C GLN A 148 5.88 -16.70 -10.71
N ARG A 149 5.02 -15.83 -10.16
CA ARG A 149 5.09 -14.39 -10.41
C ARG A 149 6.39 -13.78 -9.89
N CYS A 150 6.82 -14.15 -8.68
CA CYS A 150 8.09 -13.66 -8.13
C CYS A 150 9.29 -14.11 -8.98
N GLU A 151 9.33 -15.37 -9.42
CA GLU A 151 10.39 -15.85 -10.31
C GLU A 151 10.47 -15.04 -11.60
N ALA A 152 9.32 -14.69 -12.20
CA ALA A 152 9.28 -13.85 -13.39
C ALA A 152 9.70 -12.39 -13.11
N ASP A 153 9.21 -11.79 -12.02
CA ASP A 153 9.45 -10.39 -11.67
C ASP A 153 10.90 -10.10 -11.23
N PHE A 154 11.62 -11.13 -10.76
CA PHE A 154 13.00 -11.07 -10.29
C PHE A 154 14.00 -11.76 -11.23
N ALA A 155 13.57 -12.26 -12.38
CA ALA A 155 14.46 -12.80 -13.41
C ALA A 155 15.44 -11.73 -13.93
N ALA A 156 16.62 -12.15 -14.38
CA ALA A 156 17.69 -11.25 -14.84
C ALA A 156 17.29 -10.41 -16.07
N ASP A 157 16.37 -10.92 -16.89
CA ASP A 157 15.83 -10.30 -18.10
C ASP A 157 14.46 -9.63 -17.88
N ALA A 158 13.97 -9.60 -16.64
CA ALA A 158 12.70 -8.97 -16.29
C ALA A 158 12.72 -7.49 -16.69
N GLN A 159 11.79 -7.10 -17.56
CA GLN A 159 11.63 -5.70 -17.97
C GLN A 159 10.80 -4.95 -16.92
N GLY A 160 11.19 -3.70 -16.64
CA GLY A 160 10.42 -2.84 -15.74
C GLY A 160 9.03 -2.55 -16.31
N GLY A 161 7.99 -2.93 -15.56
CA GLY A 161 6.61 -2.52 -15.85
C GLY A 161 6.33 -1.07 -15.45
N GLU A 162 5.11 -0.61 -15.72
CA GLU A 162 4.64 0.76 -15.36
C GLU A 162 4.73 1.05 -13.85
N HIS A 163 4.75 0.01 -13.01
CA HIS A 163 4.83 0.09 -11.55
C HIS A 163 6.02 -0.74 -11.02
N PRO A 164 7.25 -0.21 -11.03
CA PRO A 164 8.45 -0.97 -10.67
C PRO A 164 8.48 -1.43 -9.20
N ALA A 165 7.70 -0.80 -8.32
CA ALA A 165 7.53 -1.23 -6.93
C ALA A 165 6.56 -2.41 -6.77
N ALA A 166 5.75 -2.73 -7.79
CA ALA A 166 4.72 -3.78 -7.71
C ALA A 166 5.31 -5.15 -7.35
N ARG A 167 6.47 -5.52 -7.91
CA ARG A 167 7.17 -6.77 -7.59
C ARG A 167 7.53 -6.91 -6.11
N TRP A 168 7.92 -5.80 -5.47
CA TRP A 168 8.29 -5.81 -4.06
C TRP A 168 7.07 -5.93 -3.16
N ARG A 169 5.97 -5.25 -3.53
CA ARG A 169 4.68 -5.40 -2.84
C ARG A 169 4.13 -6.81 -3.00
N ALA A 170 4.22 -7.39 -4.19
CA ALA A 170 3.79 -8.76 -4.45
C ALA A 170 4.60 -9.79 -3.65
N LEU A 171 5.91 -9.59 -3.51
CA LEU A 171 6.76 -10.42 -2.65
C LEU A 171 6.42 -10.25 -1.16
N ASP A 172 6.12 -9.02 -0.72
CA ASP A 172 5.66 -8.74 0.63
C ASP A 172 4.34 -9.47 0.93
N ASP A 173 3.36 -9.39 0.04
CA ASP A 173 2.08 -10.09 0.13
C ASP A 173 2.26 -11.62 0.10
N LEU A 174 3.18 -12.12 -0.74
CA LEU A 174 3.50 -13.55 -0.79
C LEU A 174 3.94 -14.07 0.57
N VAL A 175 4.79 -13.33 1.29
CA VAL A 175 5.27 -13.70 2.63
C VAL A 175 4.20 -13.46 3.68
N ASN A 176 3.74 -12.21 3.80
CA ASN A 176 2.99 -11.75 4.96
C ASN A 176 1.53 -12.20 4.94
N VAL A 177 0.96 -12.44 3.75
CA VAL A 177 -0.43 -12.86 3.59
C VAL A 177 -0.50 -14.33 3.18
N THR A 178 0.10 -14.69 2.05
CA THR A 178 -0.13 -16.01 1.44
C THR A 178 0.61 -17.13 2.16
N LEU A 179 1.93 -16.98 2.39
CA LEU A 179 2.75 -17.94 3.11
C LEU A 179 2.30 -18.06 4.57
N ARG A 180 2.05 -16.92 5.23
CA ARG A 180 1.51 -16.90 6.59
C ARG A 180 0.18 -17.66 6.68
N GLY A 181 -0.78 -17.34 5.83
CA GLY A 181 -2.06 -18.02 5.80
C GLY A 181 -1.92 -19.53 5.54
N ALA A 182 -1.04 -19.94 4.63
CA ALA A 182 -0.77 -21.35 4.35
C ALA A 182 -0.17 -22.08 5.56
N VAL A 183 0.78 -21.46 6.26
CA VAL A 183 1.39 -22.00 7.48
C VAL A 183 0.39 -22.11 8.63
N GLU A 184 -0.47 -21.11 8.81
CA GLU A 184 -1.53 -21.10 9.83
C GLU A 184 -2.62 -22.14 9.56
N ALA A 185 -2.92 -22.40 8.28
CA ALA A 185 -3.93 -23.37 7.87
C ALA A 185 -3.40 -24.81 7.72
N ALA A 186 -2.09 -25.03 7.82
CA ALA A 186 -1.48 -26.35 7.66
C ALA A 186 -1.90 -27.31 8.79
N GLY A 187 -2.10 -28.58 8.44
CA GLY A 187 -2.32 -29.68 9.37
C GLY A 187 -1.02 -30.19 10.01
N GLU A 188 -1.16 -31.24 10.83
CA GLU A 188 0.00 -31.96 11.35
C GLU A 188 0.77 -32.65 10.22
N PRO A 189 2.10 -32.48 10.13
CA PRO A 189 2.90 -33.11 9.09
C PRO A 189 2.84 -34.64 9.15
N GLN A 190 2.57 -35.26 8.00
CA GLN A 190 2.52 -36.73 7.88
C GLN A 190 3.90 -37.36 7.58
N THR A 191 4.88 -36.56 7.19
CA THR A 191 6.24 -36.99 6.82
C THR A 191 7.31 -36.06 7.42
N PRO A 192 8.54 -36.56 7.67
CA PRO A 192 9.66 -35.70 8.10
C PRO A 192 9.98 -34.58 7.12
N GLU A 193 9.80 -34.81 5.81
CA GLU A 193 10.03 -33.81 4.77
C GLU A 193 8.98 -32.69 4.81
N ALA A 194 7.72 -33.04 5.09
CA ALA A 194 6.65 -32.06 5.30
C ALA A 194 6.87 -31.25 6.59
N ASP A 195 7.34 -31.91 7.65
CA ASP A 195 7.69 -31.26 8.92
C ASP A 195 8.82 -30.25 8.71
N PHE A 196 9.89 -30.65 8.02
CA PHE A 196 10.99 -29.75 7.64
C PHE A 196 10.50 -28.54 6.83
N ALA A 197 9.67 -28.77 5.82
CA ALA A 197 9.14 -27.70 4.97
C ALA A 197 8.29 -26.70 5.77
N LEU A 198 7.39 -27.20 6.63
CA LEU A 198 6.56 -26.37 7.50
C LEU A 198 7.41 -25.58 8.51
N HIS A 199 8.40 -26.22 9.13
CA HIS A 199 9.30 -25.57 10.07
C HIS A 199 10.16 -24.49 9.42
N GLY A 200 10.70 -24.74 8.22
CA GLY A 200 11.46 -23.74 7.50
C GLY A 200 10.59 -22.54 7.08
N ALA A 201 9.36 -22.77 6.62
CA ALA A 201 8.40 -21.71 6.32
C ALA A 201 8.07 -20.86 7.56
N LYS A 202 7.86 -21.49 8.72
CA LYS A 202 7.72 -20.79 10.01
C LYS A 202 8.96 -19.98 10.36
N GLY A 203 10.15 -20.50 10.07
CA GLY A 203 11.43 -19.78 10.25
C GLY A 203 11.48 -18.49 9.43
N VAL A 204 11.13 -18.55 8.13
CA VAL A 204 11.04 -17.38 7.25
C VAL A 204 10.10 -16.32 7.83
N LEU A 205 8.90 -16.73 8.26
CA LEU A 205 7.93 -15.81 8.88
C LEU A 205 8.46 -15.21 10.19
N GLY A 206 9.11 -16.02 11.04
CA GLY A 206 9.70 -15.53 12.28
C GLY A 206 10.80 -14.49 12.06
N TYR A 207 11.67 -14.69 11.07
CA TYR A 207 12.69 -13.71 10.70
C TYR A 207 12.10 -12.45 10.07
N TYR A 208 11.07 -12.60 9.22
CA TYR A 208 10.33 -11.48 8.67
C TYR A 208 9.68 -10.65 9.79
N ASP A 209 8.97 -11.27 10.72
CA ASP A 209 8.32 -10.60 11.84
C ASP A 209 9.34 -9.87 12.72
N HIS A 210 10.46 -10.51 13.03
CA HIS A 210 11.53 -9.88 13.81
C HIS A 210 12.17 -8.68 13.09
N ALA A 211 12.41 -8.78 11.77
CA ALA A 211 13.03 -7.72 11.00
C ALA A 211 12.10 -6.52 10.73
N THR A 212 10.79 -6.76 10.74
CA THR A 212 9.76 -5.77 10.38
C THR A 212 9.10 -5.14 11.59
N ALA A 213 9.14 -5.82 12.74
CA ALA A 213 8.69 -5.27 14.02
C ALA A 213 9.25 -3.87 14.23
N SER A 214 8.38 -2.94 14.61
CA SER A 214 8.82 -1.66 15.13
C SER A 214 9.54 -1.94 16.44
N GLU A 215 10.86 -1.74 16.47
CA GLU A 215 11.52 -1.43 17.73
C GLU A 215 10.81 -0.18 18.24
N ASP A 216 10.03 -0.32 19.31
CA ASP A 216 9.48 0.83 20.02
C ASP A 216 10.61 1.84 20.25
N ALA A 217 10.29 3.09 19.94
CA ALA A 217 11.17 4.26 19.89
C ALA A 217 11.95 4.51 21.19
#